data_AF-A0A7V1N883-F1
#
_entry.id   AF-A0A7V1N883-F1
#
_cell.length_a   1.000
_cell.length_b   1.000
_cell.length_c   1.000
_cell.angle_alpha   90.00
_cell.angle_beta   90.00
_cell.angle_gamma   90.00
#
_symmetry.space_group_name_H-M   'P 1'
#
loop_
_entity.id
_entity.type
_entity.pdbx_description
1 polymer ?
#
loop_
_entity_poly.entity_id
_entity_poly.type
_entity_poly.pdbx_seq_one_letter_code
_entity_poly.pdbx_strand_id
1 'polypeptide(L)' 'MIKQISHIGIAVHDLEEGIRLYRDVLGLPLLGIEEVEEQKVRVAMFRVGGTRIELLEPTSG' A
#
# COMPACT_ATOMS: atom_id res chain seq x y z
N MET A 1 11.43 -20.92 -11.52
CA MET A 1 12.02 -19.72 -12.15
C MET A 1 11.22 -18.50 -11.72
N ILE A 2 11.89 -17.42 -11.31
CA ILE A 2 11.25 -16.14 -10.94
C ILE A 2 10.78 -15.41 -12.21
N LYS A 3 9.60 -14.76 -12.17
CA LYS A 3 8.97 -14.13 -13.34
C LYS A 3 8.76 -12.62 -13.20
N GLN A 4 8.19 -12.17 -12.08
CA GLN A 4 7.88 -10.76 -11.84
C GLN A 4 7.70 -10.47 -10.35
N ILE A 5 7.79 -9.19 -10.00
CA ILE A 5 7.46 -8.68 -8.65
C ILE A 5 5.94 -8.47 -8.58
N SER A 6 5.28 -9.15 -7.63
CA SER A 6 3.84 -9.01 -7.41
C SER A 6 3.48 -7.63 -6.84
N HIS A 7 4.19 -7.24 -5.78
CA HIS A 7 4.03 -5.96 -5.10
C HIS A 7 5.28 -5.61 -4.29
N ILE A 8 5.37 -4.35 -3.87
CA ILE A 8 6.33 -3.84 -2.90
C ILE A 8 5.56 -3.29 -1.70
N GLY A 9 5.77 -3.88 -0.53
CA GLY A 9 5.22 -3.41 0.74
C GLY A 9 6.10 -2.30 1.34
N ILE A 10 5.47 -1.23 1.83
CA ILE A 10 6.13 -0.11 2.49
C ILE A 10 5.43 0.13 3.83
N ALA A 11 6.14 -0.10 4.94
CA ALA A 11 5.63 0.24 6.26
C ALA A 11 5.55 1.76 6.42
N VAL A 12 4.41 2.26 6.89
CA VAL A 12 4.15 3.68 7.15
C VAL A 12 3.56 3.86 8.54
N HIS A 13 3.83 5.02 9.15
CA HIS A 13 3.25 5.37 10.45
C HIS A 13 1.80 5.86 10.35
N ASP A 14 1.47 6.51 9.23
CA ASP A 14 0.15 7.09 8.95
C ASP A 14 -0.25 6.74 7.51
N LEU A 15 -1.33 5.97 7.37
CA LEU A 15 -1.81 5.50 6.07
C LEU A 15 -2.40 6.64 5.25
N GLU A 16 -3.05 7.62 5.88
CA GLU A 16 -3.68 8.74 5.19
C GLU A 16 -2.64 9.68 4.58
N GLU A 17 -1.56 9.97 5.30
CA GLU A 17 -0.42 10.73 4.79
C GLU A 17 0.25 10.01 3.62
N GLY A 18 0.48 8.70 3.77
CA GLY A 18 0.96 7.86 2.68
C GLY A 18 0.05 7.93 1.46
N ILE A 19 -1.27 7.81 1.65
CA ILE A 19 -2.23 7.90 0.54
C ILE A 19 -2.18 9.26 -0.14
N ARG A 20 -2.12 10.37 0.60
CA ARG A 20 -2.00 11.71 0.00
C ARG A 20 -0.75 11.83 -0.86
N LEU A 21 0.40 11.37 -0.37
CA LEU A 21 1.64 11.40 -1.14
C LEU A 21 1.52 10.60 -2.45
N TYR A 22 1.09 9.33 -2.36
CA TYR A 22 1.08 8.45 -3.52
C TYR A 22 -0.05 8.78 -4.51
N ARG A 23 -1.23 9.19 -4.05
CA ARG A 23 -2.37 9.54 -4.90
C ARG A 23 -2.27 10.96 -5.42
N ASP A 24 -2.08 11.95 -4.54
CA ASP A 24 -2.30 13.35 -4.88
C ASP A 24 -1.03 14.04 -5.38
N VAL A 25 0.15 13.61 -4.90
CA VAL A 25 1.45 14.16 -5.34
C VAL A 25 2.04 13.34 -6.48
N LEU A 26 2.10 12.01 -6.34
CA LEU A 26 2.66 11.11 -7.35
C LEU A 26 1.66 10.69 -8.43
N GLY A 27 0.37 10.92 -8.23
CA GLY A 27 -0.67 10.63 -9.23
C GLY A 27 -0.98 9.14 -9.42
N LEU A 28 -0.62 8.28 -8.46
CA LEU A 28 -0.85 6.84 -8.59
C LEU A 28 -2.32 6.46 -8.32
N PRO A 29 -2.92 5.56 -9.12
CA PRO A 29 -4.28 5.11 -8.89
C PRO A 29 -4.38 4.30 -7.59
N LEU A 30 -5.12 4.83 -6.61
CA LEU A 30 -5.52 4.09 -5.42
C LEU A 30 -6.54 3.02 -5.81
N LEU A 31 -6.20 1.75 -5.59
CA LEU A 31 -7.05 0.61 -5.90
C LEU A 31 -8.04 0.30 -4.77
N GLY A 32 -7.66 0.59 -3.53
CA GLY A 32 -8.49 0.35 -2.36
C GLY A 32 -7.68 0.40 -1.07
N ILE A 33 -8.41 0.37 0.04
CA ILE A 33 -7.88 0.25 1.40
C ILE A 33 -8.56 -0.97 2.02
N GLU A 34 -7.78 -1.82 2.67
CA GLU A 34 -8.26 -3.03 3.33
C GLU A 34 -7.64 -3.14 4.73
N GLU A 35 -8.40 -3.62 5.70
CA GLU A 35 -7.87 -3.99 7.01
C GLU A 35 -7.71 -5.51 7.08
N VAL A 36 -6.48 -5.95 7.35
CA VAL A 36 -6.14 -7.37 7.47
C VAL A 36 -5.99 -7.69 8.94
N GLU A 37 -7.12 -8.02 9.59
CA GLU A 37 -7.21 -8.21 11.05
C GLU A 37 -6.20 -9.24 11.58
N GLU A 38 -6.02 -10.37 10.88
CA GLU A 38 -5.08 -11.44 11.27
C GLU A 38 -3.63 -10.94 11.34
N GLN A 39 -3.29 -9.97 10.50
CA GLN A 39 -1.96 -9.37 10.42
C GLN A 39 -1.85 -8.05 11.19
N LYS A 40 -2.95 -7.55 11.78
CA LYS A 40 -3.02 -6.28 12.51
C LYS A 40 -2.48 -5.10 11.69
N VAL A 41 -2.86 -5.04 10.40
CA VAL A 41 -2.45 -3.96 9.51
C VAL A 41 -3.61 -3.43 8.68
N ARG A 42 -3.60 -2.13 8.40
CA ARG A 42 -4.37 -1.50 7.33
C ARG A 42 -3.46 -1.29 6.14
N VAL A 43 -3.96 -1.63 4.96
CA VAL A 43 -3.19 -1.64 3.71
C VAL A 43 -3.85 -0.76 2.67
N ALA A 44 -3.10 0.16 2.08
CA ALA A 44 -3.52 0.93 0.90
C ALA A 44 -2.77 0.46 -0.34
N MET A 45 -3.49 0.11 -1.40
CA MET A 45 -2.93 -0.50 -2.61
C MET A 45 -2.92 0.47 -3.79
N PHE A 46 -1.79 0.59 -4.49
CA PHE A 46 -1.63 1.45 -5.66
C PHE A 46 -1.16 0.66 -6.89
N ARG A 47 -1.70 0.97 -8.07
CA ARG A 47 -1.24 0.38 -9.33
C ARG A 47 -0.01 1.11 -9.87
N VAL A 48 1.06 0.37 -10.18
CA VAL A 48 2.23 0.90 -10.90
C VAL A 48 2.61 -0.06 -12.04
N GLY A 49 2.13 0.22 -13.25
CA GLY A 49 2.33 -0.66 -14.40
C GLY A 49 1.88 -2.11 -14.13
N GLY A 50 2.83 -3.06 -14.20
CA GLY A 50 2.62 -4.48 -13.95
C GLY A 50 2.66 -4.91 -12.47
N THR A 51 2.93 -3.99 -11.54
CA THR A 51 3.10 -4.29 -10.11
C THR A 51 2.20 -3.41 -9.22
N ARG A 52 2.28 -3.60 -7.90
CA ARG A 52 1.59 -2.78 -6.90
C ARG A 52 2.54 -2.23 -5.86
N ILE A 53 2.19 -1.06 -5.32
CA ILE A 53 2.74 -0.56 -4.07
C ILE A 53 1.68 -0.74 -3.00
N GLU A 54 2.05 -1.29 -1.86
CA GLU A 54 1.15 -1.55 -0.74
C GLU A 54 1.71 -0.81 0.49
N LEU A 55 1.00 0.21 0.97
CA LEU A 55 1.38 0.93 2.18
C LEU A 55 0.75 0.20 3.36
N LEU A 56 1.56 -0.18 4.36
CA LEU A 56 1.11 -0.94 5.53
C LEU A 56 1.23 -0.11 6.79
N GLU A 57 0.11 0.19 7.43
CA GLU A 57 0.01 0.84 8.73
C GLU A 57 -0.38 -0.22 9.79
N PRO A 58 0.37 -0.39 10.88
CA PRO A 58 -0.04 -1.28 11.96
C PRO A 58 -1.30 -0.75 12.66
N THR A 59 -2.31 -1.61 12.85
CA THR A 59 -3.53 -1.27 13.60
C THR A 59 -3.37 -1.44 15.10
N SER A 60 -2.28 -2.07 15.53
CA SER A 60 -1.90 -2.19 16.94
C SER A 60 -0.37 -2.10 17.07
N GLY A 61 0.09 -1.29 18.02
CA GLY A 61 1.51 -1.10 18.35
C GLY A 61 2.09 -2.18 19.24
#